data_AF-A0A1M5RE61-F1
#
_entry.id   AF-A0A1M5RE61-F1
#
_cell.length_a   1.000
_cell.length_b   1.000
_cell.length_c   1.000
_cell.angle_alpha   90.00
_cell.angle_beta   90.00
_cell.angle_gamma   90.00
#
_symmetry.space_group_name_H-M   'P 1'
#
loop_
_entity.id
_entity.type
_entity.pdbx_description
1 polymer ?
#
loop_
_entity_poly.entity_id
_entity_poly.type
_entity_poly.pdbx_seq_one_letter_code
_entity_poly.pdbx_strand_id
1 'polypeptide(L)'
;MLKNNLKALLYHFLIIIINFCLTIPLFIIAKHIKEVYFLILFGLLGLFSVFLYIFAGSKLNIENHPKYDFLSVSILVIINVVLMLTIYVVSDGKVLLEDERYDFYWGPIGFFNYPFQFSLLQIYLPYLIKNLLIRFLIMILLPSLFMFIGIKLKRRRSLV
;
A
#
# COMPACT_ATOMS: atom_id res chain seq x y z
N MET A 1 16.20 -10.63 10.79
CA MET A 1 15.34 -10.27 9.64
C MET A 1 13.86 -10.64 9.83
N LEU A 2 13.55 -11.89 10.21
CA LEU A 2 12.16 -12.35 10.45
C LEU A 2 11.37 -11.43 11.40
N LYS A 3 11.99 -11.01 12.51
CA LYS A 3 11.40 -10.07 13.47
C LYS A 3 10.95 -8.75 12.85
N ASN A 4 11.72 -8.19 11.91
CA ASN A 4 11.35 -6.95 11.23
C ASN A 4 10.20 -7.20 10.24
N ASN A 5 10.23 -8.29 9.48
CA ASN A 5 9.14 -8.64 8.59
C ASN A 5 7.83 -8.81 9.36
N LEU A 6 7.84 -9.54 10.49
CA LEU A 6 6.64 -9.69 11.33
C LEU A 6 6.14 -8.36 11.87
N LYS A 7 7.04 -7.49 12.36
CA LYS A 7 6.66 -6.13 12.80
C LYS A 7 6.10 -5.28 11.66
N ALA A 8 6.70 -5.35 10.47
CA ALA A 8 6.24 -4.63 9.29
C ALA A 8 4.82 -5.08 8.91
N LEU A 9 4.55 -6.38 8.96
CA LEU A 9 3.21 -6.93 8.74
C LEU A 9 2.19 -6.44 9.78
N LEU A 10 2.55 -6.42 11.06
CA LEU A 10 1.69 -5.89 12.11
C LEU A 10 1.39 -4.40 11.91
N TYR A 11 2.41 -3.59 11.59
CA TYR A 11 2.20 -2.18 11.28
C TYR A 11 1.33 -1.98 10.04
N HIS A 12 1.49 -2.82 9.01
CA HIS A 12 0.66 -2.77 7.81
C HIS A 12 -0.81 -2.99 8.14
N PHE A 13 -1.15 -4.02 8.93
CA PHE A 13 -2.53 -4.24 9.36
C PHE A 13 -3.08 -3.09 10.21
N LEU A 14 -2.27 -2.52 11.10
CA LEU A 14 -2.70 -1.34 11.86
C LEU A 14 -3.00 -0.15 10.95
N ILE A 15 -2.15 0.09 9.94
CA ILE A 15 -2.35 1.17 8.96
C ILE A 15 -3.61 0.92 8.11
N ILE A 16 -3.91 -0.33 7.74
CA ILE A 16 -5.17 -0.69 7.07
C ILE A 16 -6.37 -0.31 7.95
N ILE A 17 -6.37 -0.68 9.23
CA ILE A 17 -7.46 -0.37 10.16
C ILE A 17 -7.63 1.15 10.31
N ILE A 18 -6.53 1.88 10.50
CA ILE A 18 -6.56 3.35 10.61
C ILE A 18 -7.16 3.96 9.35
N ASN A 19 -6.71 3.53 8.16
CA ASN A 19 -7.26 4.03 6.90
C ASN A 19 -8.74 3.70 6.80
N PHE A 20 -9.15 2.46 7.06
CA PHE A 20 -10.55 2.05 7.02
C PHE A 20 -11.43 2.95 7.89
N CYS A 21 -11.03 3.21 9.14
CA CYS A 21 -11.74 4.10 10.05
C CYS A 21 -11.81 5.55 9.54
N LEU A 22 -10.75 6.07 8.92
CA LEU A 22 -10.72 7.44 8.36
C LEU A 22 -11.55 7.57 7.08
N THR A 23 -11.67 6.51 6.29
CA THR A 23 -12.38 6.57 5.00
C THR A 23 -13.91 6.56 5.17
N ILE A 24 -14.44 5.91 6.21
CA ILE A 24 -15.89 5.87 6.50
C ILE A 24 -16.52 7.27 6.58
N PRO A 25 -16.06 8.20 7.44
CA PRO A 25 -16.64 9.54 7.50
C PRO A 25 -16.44 10.32 6.19
N LEU A 26 -15.33 10.10 5.47
CA LEU A 26 -15.11 10.72 4.16
C LEU A 26 -16.18 10.31 3.15
N PHE A 27 -16.57 9.04 3.11
CA PHE A 27 -17.66 8.56 2.25
C PHE A 27 -19.04 9.13 2.62
N ILE A 28 -19.29 9.36 3.92
CA ILE A 28 -20.53 9.99 4.38
C ILE A 28 -20.59 11.45 3.92
N ILE A 29 -19.49 12.19 4.10
CA ILE A 29 -19.40 13.61 3.75
C ILE A 29 -19.37 13.82 2.23
N ALA A 30 -18.85 12.84 1.47
CA ALA A 30 -18.76 12.87 0.00
C ALA A 30 -20.05 13.30 -0.71
N LYS A 31 -21.20 12.87 -0.18
CA LYS A 31 -22.52 13.17 -0.73
C LYS A 31 -22.91 14.65 -0.62
N HIS A 32 -22.19 15.42 0.19
CA HIS A 32 -22.53 16.81 0.55
C HIS A 32 -21.47 17.83 0.13
N ILE A 33 -20.35 17.38 -0.46
CA ILE A 33 -19.24 18.25 -0.87
C ILE A 33 -19.05 18.22 -2.39
N LYS A 34 -18.47 19.29 -2.95
CA LYS A 34 -18.08 19.30 -4.36
C LYS A 34 -16.97 18.29 -4.61
N GLU A 35 -16.98 17.67 -5.79
CA GLU A 35 -16.02 16.64 -6.23
C GLU A 35 -14.55 17.07 -6.06
N VAL A 36 -14.23 18.35 -6.31
CA VAL A 36 -12.88 18.88 -6.14
C VAL A 36 -12.38 18.74 -4.69
N TYR A 37 -13.23 18.98 -3.70
CA TYR A 37 -12.86 18.82 -2.29
C TYR A 37 -12.71 17.35 -1.91
N PHE A 38 -13.50 16.48 -2.51
CA PHE A 38 -13.38 15.02 -2.33
C PHE A 38 -12.01 14.54 -2.80
N LEU A 39 -11.56 14.93 -4.00
CA LEU A 39 -10.24 14.59 -4.51
C LEU A 39 -9.10 15.10 -3.62
N ILE A 40 -9.22 16.32 -3.08
CA ILE A 40 -8.23 16.88 -2.16
C ILE A 40 -8.14 16.05 -0.87
N LEU A 41 -9.28 15.68 -0.27
CA LEU A 41 -9.31 14.88 0.96
C LEU A 41 -8.67 13.51 0.78
N PHE A 42 -8.92 12.83 -0.35
CA PHE A 42 -8.30 11.55 -0.68
C PHE A 42 -6.81 11.67 -0.99
N GLY A 43 -6.38 12.78 -1.60
CA GLY A 43 -4.97 13.13 -1.74
C GLY A 43 -4.28 13.27 -0.39
N LEU A 44 -4.89 14.00 0.55
CA LEU A 44 -4.37 14.16 1.91
C LEU A 44 -4.32 12.82 2.67
N LEU A 45 -5.34 11.97 2.53
CA LEU A 45 -5.35 10.63 3.11
C LEU A 45 -4.20 9.77 2.55
N GLY A 46 -3.97 9.81 1.24
CA GLY A 46 -2.85 9.12 0.61
C GLY A 46 -1.50 9.59 1.15
N LEU A 47 -1.29 10.90 1.27
CA LEU A 47 -0.08 11.46 1.88
C LEU A 47 0.07 11.04 3.34
N PHE A 48 -1.02 11.05 4.11
CA PHE A 48 -1.03 10.58 5.49
C PHE A 48 -0.60 9.10 5.59
N SER A 49 -1.11 8.23 4.71
CA SER A 49 -0.66 6.84 4.61
C SER A 49 0.83 6.71 4.32
N VAL A 50 1.37 7.50 3.38
CA VAL A 50 2.82 7.54 3.11
C VAL A 50 3.60 7.87 4.38
N PHE A 51 3.19 8.88 5.13
CA PHE A 51 3.83 9.25 6.40
C PHE A 51 3.74 8.13 7.43
N LEU A 52 2.60 7.45 7.57
CA LEU A 52 2.45 6.32 8.49
C LEU A 52 3.40 5.18 8.15
N TYR A 53 3.56 4.83 6.87
CA TYR A 53 4.50 3.78 6.46
C TYR A 53 5.96 4.17 6.73
N ILE A 54 6.35 5.40 6.42
CA ILE A 54 7.70 5.91 6.72
C ILE A 54 7.94 5.87 8.23
N PHE A 55 6.96 6.33 9.03
CA PHE A 55 7.05 6.30 10.48
C PHE A 55 7.16 4.87 11.01
N ALA A 56 6.32 3.94 10.54
CA ALA A 56 6.38 2.53 10.92
C ALA A 56 7.75 1.91 10.57
N GLY A 57 8.28 2.20 9.38
CA GLY A 57 9.62 1.80 8.97
C GLY A 57 10.71 2.29 9.93
N SER A 58 10.60 3.52 10.42
CA SER A 58 11.52 4.08 11.41
C SER A 58 11.47 3.36 12.77
N LYS A 59 10.42 2.59 13.07
CA LYS A 59 10.32 1.81 14.32
C LYS A 59 10.94 0.40 14.20
N LEU A 60 11.34 -0.02 13.01
CA LEU A 60 11.97 -1.32 12.78
C LEU A 60 13.44 -1.35 13.25
N ASN A 61 13.98 -2.54 13.50
CA ASN A 61 15.36 -2.71 14.00
C ASN A 61 16.37 -2.46 12.87
N ILE A 62 17.48 -1.79 13.19
CA ILE A 62 18.57 -1.45 12.23
C ILE A 62 19.86 -2.25 12.46
N GLU A 63 19.80 -3.28 13.30
CA GLU A 63 20.95 -4.12 13.68
C GLU A 63 21.55 -4.88 12.49
N ASN A 64 20.74 -5.19 11.47
CA ASN A 64 21.24 -5.88 10.28
C ASN A 64 22.04 -4.93 9.37
N HIS A 65 22.90 -5.51 8.53
CA HIS A 65 23.68 -4.76 7.54
C HIS A 65 22.75 -3.95 6.60
N PRO A 66 23.09 -2.70 6.22
CA PRO A 66 22.23 -1.81 5.42
C PRO A 66 21.76 -2.37 4.07
N LYS A 67 22.52 -3.31 3.50
CA LYS A 67 22.18 -4.02 2.25
C LYS A 67 20.92 -4.89 2.36
N TYR A 68 20.52 -5.25 3.59
CA TYR A 68 19.37 -6.11 3.88
C TYR A 68 18.16 -5.34 4.44
N ASP A 69 18.20 -4.00 4.41
CA ASP A 69 17.12 -3.16 4.93
C ASP A 69 15.81 -3.41 4.15
N PHE A 70 15.86 -3.59 2.81
CA PHE A 70 14.66 -3.88 2.02
C PHE A 70 14.09 -5.28 2.32
N LEU A 71 14.96 -6.28 2.50
CA LEU A 71 14.55 -7.64 2.90
C LEU A 71 13.89 -7.68 4.30
N SER A 72 14.08 -6.65 5.11
CA SER A 72 13.42 -6.53 6.42
C SER A 72 11.94 -6.13 6.33
N VAL A 73 11.47 -5.75 5.14
CA VAL A 73 10.09 -5.32 4.86
C VAL A 73 9.50 -6.01 3.62
N SER A 74 10.21 -6.97 3.03
CA SER A 74 9.81 -7.63 1.79
C SER A 74 8.60 -8.56 1.95
N ILE A 75 8.24 -8.93 3.19
CA ILE A 75 7.07 -9.78 3.44
C ILE A 75 5.77 -9.19 2.87
N LEU A 76 5.61 -7.86 2.86
CA LEU A 76 4.41 -7.23 2.31
C LEU A 76 4.34 -7.41 0.79
N VAL A 77 5.48 -7.29 0.10
CA VAL A 77 5.59 -7.60 -1.33
C VAL A 77 5.27 -9.07 -1.58
N ILE A 78 5.85 -9.98 -0.80
CA ILE A 78 5.63 -11.43 -0.97
C ILE A 78 4.15 -11.78 -0.81
N ILE A 79 3.48 -11.28 0.23
CA ILE A 79 2.04 -11.51 0.45
C ILE A 79 1.22 -10.98 -0.73
N ASN A 80 1.51 -9.76 -1.17
CA ASN A 80 0.83 -9.18 -2.32
C ASN A 80 1.02 -10.00 -3.61
N VAL A 81 2.23 -10.47 -3.88
CA VAL A 81 2.52 -11.33 -5.04
C VAL A 81 1.76 -12.65 -4.94
N VAL A 82 1.71 -13.27 -3.75
CA VAL A 82 0.94 -14.50 -3.53
C VAL A 82 -0.56 -14.26 -3.75
N LEU A 83 -1.10 -13.15 -3.25
CA LEU A 83 -2.51 -12.77 -3.48
C LEU A 83 -2.79 -12.57 -4.98
N MET A 84 -1.92 -11.85 -5.67
CA MET A 84 -2.01 -11.60 -7.12
C MET A 84 -1.96 -12.90 -7.93
N LEU A 85 -1.00 -13.78 -7.66
CA LEU A 85 -0.88 -15.07 -8.35
C LEU A 85 -2.09 -15.97 -8.06
N THR A 86 -2.59 -15.96 -6.83
CA THR A 86 -3.81 -16.71 -6.47
C THR A 86 -5.00 -16.24 -7.30
N ILE A 87 -5.19 -14.92 -7.42
CA ILE A 87 -6.29 -14.35 -8.21
C ILE A 87 -6.11 -14.64 -9.70
N TYR A 88 -4.89 -14.56 -10.21
CA TYR A 88 -4.59 -14.94 -11.60
C TYR A 88 -4.99 -16.38 -11.91
N VAL A 89 -4.63 -17.32 -11.03
CA VAL A 89 -4.96 -18.76 -11.19
C VAL A 89 -6.47 -18.99 -11.09
N VAL A 90 -7.14 -18.41 -10.09
CA VAL A 90 -8.58 -18.62 -9.85
C VAL A 90 -9.43 -17.99 -10.96
N SER A 91 -8.97 -16.90 -11.57
CA SER A 91 -9.67 -16.20 -12.64
C SER A 91 -9.36 -16.71 -14.04
N ASP A 92 -8.58 -17.78 -14.18
CA ASP A 92 -8.12 -18.29 -15.48
C ASP A 92 -7.44 -17.19 -16.32
N GLY A 93 -6.67 -16.32 -15.66
CA GLY A 93 -5.93 -15.22 -16.26
C GLY A 93 -6.74 -14.00 -16.71
N LYS A 94 -8.08 -14.04 -16.63
CA LYS A 94 -8.97 -12.98 -17.15
C LYS A 94 -8.85 -11.65 -16.39
N VAL A 95 -8.62 -11.72 -15.08
CA VAL A 95 -8.62 -10.55 -14.18
C VAL A 95 -7.41 -9.63 -14.37
N LEU A 96 -6.32 -10.08 -15.02
CA LEU A 96 -5.16 -9.22 -15.31
C LEU A 96 -5.23 -8.49 -16.65
N LEU A 97 -6.24 -8.80 -17.48
CA LEU A 97 -6.34 -8.34 -18.87
C LEU A 97 -7.56 -7.43 -19.11
N GLU A 98 -8.61 -7.53 -18.30
CA GLU A 98 -9.88 -6.79 -18.49
C GLU A 98 -10.22 -5.93 -17.26
N ASP A 99 -10.44 -4.63 -17.45
CA ASP A 99 -10.82 -3.65 -16.40
C ASP A 99 -12.31 -3.79 -15.98
N GLU A 100 -13.09 -4.64 -16.65
CA GLU A 100 -14.56 -4.60 -16.60
C GLU A 100 -15.19 -5.32 -15.41
N ARG A 101 -14.43 -6.04 -14.59
CA ARG A 101 -14.99 -6.75 -13.43
C ARG A 101 -14.18 -6.53 -12.17
N TYR A 102 -14.59 -5.52 -11.40
CA TYR A 102 -14.38 -5.45 -9.96
C TYR A 102 -15.21 -6.55 -9.25
N ASP A 103 -14.97 -7.81 -9.60
CA ASP A 103 -15.60 -8.97 -8.95
C ASP A 103 -15.03 -9.21 -7.54
N PHE A 104 -15.75 -10.01 -6.75
CA PHE A 104 -15.38 -10.47 -5.40
C PHE A 104 -13.91 -10.90 -5.24
N TYR A 105 -13.30 -11.41 -6.33
CA TYR A 105 -11.90 -11.82 -6.40
C TYR A 105 -10.91 -10.70 -6.08
N TRP A 106 -11.28 -9.43 -6.28
CA TRP A 106 -10.41 -8.28 -5.96
C TRP A 106 -10.40 -7.89 -4.49
N GLY A 107 -11.36 -8.37 -3.70
CA GLY A 107 -11.53 -8.02 -2.28
C GLY A 107 -10.24 -8.16 -1.46
N PRO A 108 -9.52 -9.30 -1.52
CA PRO A 108 -8.29 -9.50 -0.76
C PRO A 108 -7.16 -8.52 -1.12
N ILE A 109 -6.93 -8.27 -2.42
CA ILE A 109 -5.90 -7.32 -2.87
C ILE A 109 -6.30 -5.88 -2.54
N GLY A 110 -7.57 -5.54 -2.75
CA GLY A 110 -8.13 -4.24 -2.40
C GLY A 110 -7.95 -3.97 -0.91
N PHE A 111 -8.32 -4.92 -0.05
CA PHE A 111 -8.13 -4.81 1.40
C PHE A 111 -6.66 -4.66 1.79
N PHE A 112 -5.76 -5.49 1.21
CA PHE A 112 -4.35 -5.45 1.57
C PHE A 112 -3.65 -4.17 1.07
N ASN A 113 -4.11 -3.58 -0.02
CA ASN A 113 -3.59 -2.32 -0.57
C ASN A 113 -4.49 -1.11 -0.25
N TYR A 114 -5.45 -1.28 0.65
CA TYR A 114 -6.47 -0.29 1.00
C TYR A 114 -5.90 1.11 1.30
N PRO A 115 -4.77 1.25 2.03
CA PRO A 115 -4.17 2.55 2.33
C PRO A 115 -3.79 3.40 1.10
N PHE A 116 -3.67 2.77 -0.08
CA PHE A 116 -3.37 3.44 -1.33
C PHE A 116 -4.50 3.32 -2.38
N GLN A 117 -5.54 2.52 -2.12
CA GLN A 117 -6.61 2.22 -3.08
C GLN A 117 -7.38 3.48 -3.52
N PHE A 118 -7.50 4.48 -2.65
CA PHE A 118 -8.17 5.73 -2.96
C PHE A 118 -7.20 6.92 -3.07
N SER A 119 -5.90 6.65 -3.15
CA SER A 119 -4.92 7.72 -3.35
C SER A 119 -5.06 8.34 -4.75
N LEU A 120 -4.66 9.61 -4.89
CA LEU A 120 -4.53 10.26 -6.20
C LEU A 120 -3.70 9.40 -7.18
N LEU A 121 -2.70 8.68 -6.66
CA LEU A 121 -1.90 7.78 -7.48
C LEU A 121 -2.77 6.73 -8.18
N GLN A 122 -3.68 6.05 -7.46
CA GLN A 122 -4.57 5.05 -8.07
C GLN A 122 -5.59 5.67 -9.04
N ILE A 123 -6.03 6.90 -8.79
CA ILE A 123 -6.96 7.62 -9.67
C ILE A 123 -6.29 8.01 -11.00
N TYR A 124 -5.02 8.42 -10.96
CA TYR A 124 -4.28 8.88 -12.13
C TYR A 124 -3.47 7.79 -12.85
N LEU A 125 -3.13 6.68 -12.16
CA LEU A 125 -2.40 5.55 -12.75
C LEU A 125 -3.04 4.99 -14.03
N PRO A 126 -4.38 4.86 -14.15
CA PRO A 126 -5.05 4.44 -15.39
C PRO A 126 -4.73 5.31 -16.61
N TYR A 127 -4.54 6.62 -16.41
CA TYR A 127 -4.23 7.55 -17.49
C TYR A 127 -2.77 7.48 -17.94
N LEU A 128 -1.87 7.08 -17.02
CA LEU A 128 -0.43 6.97 -17.29
C LEU A 128 -0.05 5.57 -17.80
N ILE A 129 -0.67 4.53 -17.24
CA ILE A 129 -0.33 3.13 -17.47
C ILE A 129 -1.63 2.37 -17.75
N LYS A 130 -1.88 2.07 -19.02
CA LYS A 130 -3.06 1.31 -19.45
C LYS A 130 -3.03 -0.15 -18.98
N ASN A 131 -1.83 -0.73 -18.82
CA ASN A 131 -1.67 -2.12 -18.44
C ASN A 131 -1.99 -2.32 -16.94
N LEU A 132 -3.07 -3.06 -16.65
CA LEU A 132 -3.54 -3.34 -15.29
C LEU A 132 -2.50 -4.06 -14.42
N LEU A 133 -1.81 -5.07 -14.96
CA LEU A 133 -0.76 -5.79 -14.25
C LEU A 133 0.38 -4.86 -13.80
N ILE A 134 0.86 -3.98 -14.68
CA ILE A 134 1.92 -3.02 -14.33
C ILE A 134 1.44 -2.08 -13.22
N ARG A 135 0.19 -1.59 -13.29
CA ARG A 135 -0.41 -0.78 -12.22
C ARG A 135 -0.37 -1.52 -10.88
N PHE A 136 -0.77 -2.79 -10.85
CA PHE A 136 -0.71 -3.61 -9.63
C PHE A 136 0.71 -3.78 -9.11
N LEU A 137 1.66 -4.11 -9.98
CA LEU A 137 3.06 -4.28 -9.58
C LEU A 137 3.64 -3.03 -8.90
N ILE A 138 3.21 -1.83 -9.31
CA ILE A 138 3.58 -0.59 -8.63
C ILE A 138 2.96 -0.53 -7.24
N MET A 139 1.65 -0.77 -7.14
CA MET A 139 0.91 -0.62 -5.88
C MET A 139 1.37 -1.60 -4.80
N ILE A 140 1.72 -2.83 -5.17
CA ILE A 140 2.18 -3.85 -4.22
C ILE A 140 3.54 -3.51 -3.56
N LEU A 141 4.34 -2.65 -4.20
CA LEU A 141 5.65 -2.25 -3.72
C LEU A 141 5.59 -1.08 -2.74
N LEU A 142 4.54 -0.25 -2.82
CA LEU A 142 4.47 1.00 -2.08
C LEU A 142 4.61 0.83 -0.55
N PRO A 143 3.87 -0.09 0.12
CA PRO A 143 4.00 -0.26 1.56
C PRO A 143 5.44 -0.57 1.99
N SER A 144 6.07 -1.54 1.33
CA SER A 144 7.46 -1.93 1.61
C SER A 144 8.46 -0.83 1.27
N LEU A 145 8.25 -0.12 0.16
CA LEU A 145 9.13 0.98 -0.26
C LEU A 145 9.13 2.10 0.78
N PHE A 146 7.97 2.52 1.26
CA PHE A 146 7.86 3.58 2.26
C PHE A 146 8.40 3.15 3.63
N MET A 147 8.16 1.91 4.07
CA MET A 147 8.80 1.40 5.28
C MET A 147 10.32 1.31 5.13
N PHE A 148 10.83 0.91 3.96
CA PHE A 148 12.26 0.88 3.67
C PHE A 148 12.89 2.28 3.76
N ILE A 149 12.22 3.32 3.23
CA ILE A 149 12.64 4.71 3.40
C ILE A 149 12.72 5.06 4.89
N GLY A 150 11.72 4.67 5.69
CA GLY A 150 11.72 4.84 7.15
C GLY A 150 12.93 4.22 7.86
N ILE A 151 13.31 3.00 7.47
CA ILE A 151 14.53 2.34 7.98
C ILE A 151 15.78 3.15 7.64
N LYS A 152 15.90 3.60 6.38
CA LYS A 152 17.05 4.41 5.92
C LYS A 152 17.16 5.73 6.68
N LEU A 153 16.04 6.41 6.92
CA LEU A 153 16.00 7.65 7.71
C LEU A 153 16.46 7.42 9.15
N LYS A 154 15.96 6.37 9.82
CA LYS A 154 16.42 6.02 11.18
C LYS A 154 17.91 5.76 11.23
N ARG A 155 18.45 5.00 10.26
CA ARG A 155 19.89 4.69 10.22
C ARG A 155 20.75 5.93 10.01
N ARG A 156 20.33 6.84 9.13
CA ARG A 156 21.04 8.12 8.95
C ARG A 156 21.07 8.92 10.26
N ARG A 157 19.95 8.95 10.98
CA ARG A 157 19.86 9.63 12.28
C ARG A 157 20.72 8.98 13.37
N SER A 158 20.96 7.66 13.33
CA SER A 158 21.81 6.98 14.33
C SER A 158 23.31 7.10 14.07
N LEU A 159 23.72 7.64 12.91
CA LEU A 159 25.12 7.93 12.57
C LEU A 159 25.53 9.36 12.92
N VAL A 160 24.56 10.19 13.32
CA VAL A 160 24.73 11.57 13.83
C VAL A 160 24.63 11.52 15.35
#